data_AF-A0A5D4HD38-F1
#
_entry.id   AF-A0A5D4HD38-F1
#
_cell.length_a   1.000
_cell.length_b   1.000
_cell.length_c   1.000
_cell.angle_alpha   90.00
_cell.angle_beta   90.00
_cell.angle_gamma   90.00
#
_symmetry.space_group_name_H-M   'P 1'
#
loop_
_entity.id
_entity.type
_entity.pdbx_description
1 polymer ?
#
loop_
_entity_poly.entity_id
_entity_poly.type
_entity_poly.pdbx_seq_one_letter_code
_entity_poly.pdbx_strand_id
1 'polypeptide(L)'
;MGREIRRVPKGWEHPRNGNGEYKPMFNKPYIDAFEEWLQNHQLWEKGGHPDQQESDAAKECRFYAEWAGNPPDVDYYNPNKWSEEEANCYQMYEIVSEGTPFSPVFDSLKELEDWLIDTKVYTRKEAREFCETGYAFTGSGYISVDSPLLRPETKDKQTAEQKNTKPKKTKSKGLKP
;
A
#
# COMPACT_ATOMS: atom_id res chain seq x y z
N MET A 1 5.69 2.82 -14.09
CA MET A 1 4.98 2.04 -13.05
C MET A 1 5.86 0.86 -12.67
N GLY A 2 5.86 0.42 -11.43
CA GLY A 2 6.71 -0.63 -10.89
C GLY A 2 5.98 -1.42 -9.81
N ARG A 3 6.62 -2.46 -9.31
CA ARG A 3 6.19 -3.23 -8.15
C ARG A 3 7.34 -3.31 -7.17
N GLU A 4 7.04 -3.19 -5.89
CA GLU A 4 8.05 -3.30 -4.84
C GLU A 4 7.53 -4.12 -3.67
N ILE A 5 8.45 -4.70 -2.90
CA ILE A 5 8.16 -5.35 -1.64
C ILE A 5 8.44 -4.34 -0.53
N ARG A 6 7.42 -4.05 0.27
CA ARG A 6 7.55 -3.26 1.50
C ARG A 6 7.54 -4.17 2.70
N ARG A 7 8.37 -3.82 3.69
CA ARG A 7 8.33 -4.41 5.01
C ARG A 7 7.27 -3.71 5.86
N VAL A 8 6.42 -4.49 6.50
CA VAL A 8 5.29 -3.98 7.31
C VAL A 8 5.13 -4.82 8.58
N PRO A 9 4.48 -4.29 9.63
CA PRO A 9 4.15 -5.09 10.80
C PRO A 9 3.13 -6.18 10.50
N LYS A 10 3.15 -7.22 11.34
CA LYS A 10 2.14 -8.26 11.32
C LYS A 10 0.75 -7.67 11.52
N GLY A 11 -0.19 -8.03 10.65
CA GLY A 11 -1.56 -7.52 10.68
C GLY A 11 -1.69 -6.04 10.27
N TRP A 12 -0.68 -5.49 9.58
CA TRP A 12 -0.76 -4.14 9.01
C TRP A 12 -1.96 -4.01 8.07
N GLU A 13 -2.82 -3.05 8.37
CA GLU A 13 -3.94 -2.65 7.53
C GLU A 13 -3.63 -1.31 6.89
N HIS A 14 -3.45 -1.32 5.57
CA HIS A 14 -3.09 -0.13 4.83
C HIS A 14 -4.24 0.90 4.85
N PRO A 15 -3.95 2.19 5.17
CA PRO A 15 -4.93 3.26 5.20
C PRO A 15 -5.81 3.34 3.94
N ARG A 16 -7.09 3.61 4.15
CA ARG A 16 -8.09 3.78 3.09
C ARG A 16 -8.68 5.18 3.09
N ASN A 17 -9.11 5.65 1.93
CA ASN A 17 -9.80 6.92 1.77
C ASN A 17 -11.28 6.79 2.23
N GLY A 18 -12.03 7.89 2.20
CA GLY A 18 -13.45 7.89 2.57
C GLY A 18 -14.35 7.00 1.70
N ASN A 19 -13.87 6.56 0.53
CA ASN A 19 -14.56 5.63 -0.37
C ASN A 19 -14.18 4.15 -0.10
N GLY A 20 -13.27 3.89 0.85
CA GLY A 20 -12.80 2.55 1.17
C GLY A 20 -11.69 2.03 0.24
N GLU A 21 -11.13 2.85 -0.64
CA GLU A 21 -10.00 2.48 -1.51
C GLU A 21 -8.68 2.72 -0.78
N TYR A 22 -7.63 1.96 -1.11
CA TYR A 22 -6.32 2.19 -0.50
C TYR A 22 -5.75 3.57 -0.91
N LYS A 23 -5.22 4.30 0.07
CA LYS A 23 -4.55 5.58 -0.17
C LYS A 23 -3.16 5.33 -0.75
N PRO A 24 -2.77 5.92 -1.90
CA PRO A 24 -1.38 5.85 -2.35
C PRO A 24 -0.46 6.49 -1.30
N MET A 25 0.58 5.77 -0.86
CA MET A 25 1.56 6.31 0.09
C MET A 25 3.01 6.00 -0.32
N PHE A 26 3.94 6.89 0.03
CA PHE A 26 5.38 6.64 -0.05
C PHE A 26 5.83 5.59 0.96
N ASN A 27 6.87 4.82 0.61
CA ASN A 27 7.52 3.87 1.52
C ASN A 27 8.49 4.58 2.48
N LYS A 28 8.02 5.64 3.14
CA LYS A 28 8.81 6.44 4.07
C LYS A 28 7.90 6.95 5.19
N PRO A 29 8.36 6.95 6.45
CA PRO A 29 7.66 7.60 7.54
C PRO A 29 7.53 9.11 7.29
N TYR A 30 6.37 9.68 7.60
CA TYR A 30 6.12 11.10 7.46
C TYR A 30 7.18 11.96 8.17
N ILE A 31 7.52 11.57 9.41
CA ILE A 31 8.46 12.34 10.23
C ILE A 31 9.83 12.47 9.57
N ASP A 32 10.33 11.40 8.94
CA ASP A 32 11.63 11.40 8.27
C ASP A 32 11.61 12.26 7.02
N ALA A 33 10.50 12.23 6.26
CA ALA A 33 10.35 13.08 5.09
C ALA A 33 10.26 14.57 5.49
N PHE A 34 9.52 14.86 6.55
CA PHE A 34 9.32 16.21 7.05
C PHE A 34 10.60 16.80 7.65
N GLU A 35 11.35 16.03 8.43
CA GLU A 35 12.65 16.44 8.98
C GLU A 35 13.66 16.75 7.88
N GLU A 36 13.75 15.92 6.85
CA GLU A 36 14.61 16.16 5.69
C GLU A 36 14.22 17.46 4.97
N TRP A 37 12.93 17.65 4.68
CA TRP A 37 12.45 18.86 4.03
C TRP A 37 12.76 20.11 4.88
N LEU A 38 12.56 20.03 6.20
CA LEU A 38 12.83 21.14 7.12
C LEU A 38 14.32 21.49 7.18
N GLN A 39 15.20 20.49 7.23
CA GLN A 39 16.65 20.71 7.22
C GLN A 39 17.09 21.41 5.94
N ASN A 40 16.62 20.95 4.78
CA ASN A 40 16.94 21.57 3.50
C ASN A 40 16.35 22.98 3.37
N HIS A 41 15.12 23.19 3.86
CA HIS A 41 14.52 24.51 3.93
C HIS A 41 15.39 25.49 4.75
N GLN A 42 15.86 25.07 5.92
CA GLN A 42 16.74 25.89 6.76
C GLN A 42 18.10 26.17 6.10
N LEU A 43 18.66 25.21 5.36
CA LEU A 43 19.87 25.43 4.56
C LEU A 43 19.61 26.45 3.46
N TRP A 44 18.45 26.37 2.80
CA TRP A 44 18.04 27.27 1.74
C TRP A 44 17.89 28.71 2.22
N GLU A 45 17.24 28.92 3.37
CA GLU A 45 17.09 30.24 3.99
C GLU A 45 18.43 30.89 4.33
N LYS A 46 19.47 30.08 4.59
CA LYS A 46 20.84 30.53 4.87
C LYS A 46 21.68 30.71 3.60
N GLY A 47 21.17 30.36 2.42
CA GLY A 47 21.93 30.32 1.17
C GLY A 47 23.00 29.22 1.13
N GLY A 48 22.89 28.23 2.01
CA GLY A 48 23.85 27.15 2.21
C GLY A 48 23.44 25.82 1.58
N HIS A 49 22.30 25.77 0.88
CA HIS A 49 21.86 24.54 0.22
C HIS A 49 22.75 24.26 -1.00
N PRO A 50 23.28 23.03 -1.17
CA PRO A 50 24.16 22.68 -2.29
C PRO A 50 23.58 23.06 -3.65
N ASP A 51 22.31 22.75 -3.90
CA ASP A 51 21.64 23.09 -5.15
C ASP A 51 21.67 24.59 -5.46
N GLN A 52 21.52 25.49 -4.46
CA GLN A 52 21.61 26.94 -4.70
C GLN A 52 23.02 27.38 -5.14
N GLN A 53 24.05 26.63 -4.77
CA GLN A 53 25.43 26.93 -5.14
C GLN A 53 25.76 26.41 -6.53
N GLU A 54 25.23 25.24 -6.89
CA GLU A 54 25.61 24.49 -8.09
C GLU A 54 24.63 24.67 -9.27
N SER A 55 23.35 24.91 -9.01
CA SER A 55 22.30 24.98 -10.03
C SER A 55 21.85 26.42 -10.27
N ASP A 56 21.94 26.89 -11.51
CA ASP A 56 21.41 28.21 -11.88
C ASP A 56 19.89 28.28 -11.76
N ALA A 57 19.18 27.18 -12.03
CA ALA A 57 17.73 27.10 -11.83
C ALA A 57 17.35 27.24 -10.34
N ALA A 58 18.15 26.66 -9.44
CA ALA A 58 17.93 26.79 -8.00
C ALA A 58 18.16 28.24 -7.50
N LYS A 59 19.08 28.98 -8.13
CA LYS A 59 19.34 30.41 -7.79
C LYS A 59 18.17 31.32 -8.14
N GLU A 60 17.35 30.94 -9.11
CA GLU A 60 16.14 31.70 -9.49
C GLU A 60 14.98 31.49 -8.49
N CYS A 61 14.99 30.38 -7.74
CA CYS A 61 13.99 30.08 -6.73
C CYS A 61 14.26 30.88 -5.44
N ARG A 62 13.28 31.69 -5.03
CA ARG A 62 13.36 32.49 -3.81
C ARG A 62 13.16 31.63 -2.57
N PHE A 63 12.20 30.71 -2.62
CA PHE A 63 11.86 29.83 -1.51
C PHE A 63 12.21 28.38 -1.85
N TYR A 64 12.61 27.60 -0.85
CA TYR A 64 12.88 26.17 -1.05
C TYR A 64 11.66 25.44 -1.61
N ALA A 65 10.45 25.86 -1.21
CA ALA A 65 9.21 25.27 -1.71
C ALA A 65 8.99 25.46 -3.22
N GLU A 66 9.60 26.48 -3.83
CA GLU A 66 9.56 26.68 -5.30
C GLU A 66 10.51 25.72 -6.02
N TRP A 67 11.58 25.29 -5.36
CA TRP A 67 12.59 24.38 -5.90
C TRP A 67 12.22 22.91 -5.68
N ALA A 68 11.98 22.54 -4.42
CA ALA A 68 11.75 21.15 -4.00
C ALA A 68 10.27 20.81 -3.79
N GLY A 69 9.37 21.79 -3.94
CA GLY A 69 7.95 21.64 -3.65
C GLY A 69 7.60 21.91 -2.19
N ASN A 70 6.29 21.94 -1.93
CA ASN A 70 5.72 22.18 -0.60
C ASN A 70 6.20 21.14 0.44
N PRO A 71 6.07 21.44 1.74
CA PRO A 71 6.30 20.46 2.80
C PRO A 71 5.54 19.15 2.53
N PRO A 72 6.10 17.99 2.93
CA PRO A 72 5.40 16.71 2.83
C PRO A 72 3.99 16.77 3.41
N ASP A 73 3.04 16.17 2.71
CA ASP A 73 1.66 16.02 3.16
C ASP A 73 1.51 14.71 3.91
N VAL A 74 1.07 14.76 5.17
CA VAL A 74 0.88 13.59 6.05
C VAL A 74 0.02 12.50 5.42
N ASP A 75 -0.91 12.86 4.53
CA ASP A 75 -1.82 11.89 3.91
C ASP A 75 -1.16 10.94 2.91
N TYR A 76 0.03 11.27 2.43
CA TYR A 76 0.80 10.52 1.42
C TYR A 76 1.96 9.72 2.01
N TYR A 77 2.16 9.72 3.33
CA TYR A 77 3.29 9.04 3.96
C TYR A 77 2.80 8.03 5.00
N ASN A 78 3.69 7.09 5.33
CA ASN A 78 3.40 6.17 6.42
C ASN A 78 3.31 6.97 7.75
N PRO A 79 2.19 6.87 8.49
CA PRO A 79 2.05 7.57 9.77
C PRO A 79 3.01 7.04 10.85
N ASN A 80 3.52 5.82 10.68
CA ASN A 80 4.36 5.15 11.67
C ASN A 80 5.80 5.00 11.18
N LYS A 81 6.74 5.19 12.11
CA LYS A 81 8.15 4.83 11.93
C LYS A 81 8.41 3.53 12.69
N TRP A 82 8.39 2.42 11.97
CA TRP A 82 8.64 1.10 12.54
C TRP A 82 10.13 0.81 12.61
N SER A 83 10.52 0.08 13.65
CA SER A 83 11.79 -0.63 13.70
C SER A 83 11.81 -1.80 12.72
N GLU A 84 13.00 -2.34 12.44
CA GLU A 84 13.13 -3.52 11.59
C GLU A 84 12.52 -4.76 12.24
N GLU A 85 12.50 -4.83 13.58
CA GLU A 85 11.89 -5.91 14.34
C GLU A 85 10.36 -5.88 14.25
N GLU A 86 9.77 -4.70 14.25
CA GLU A 86 8.33 -4.50 14.07
C GLU A 86 7.91 -4.76 12.62
N ALA A 87 8.64 -4.23 11.64
CA ALA A 87 8.37 -4.41 10.21
C ALA A 87 8.92 -5.75 9.69
N ASN A 88 8.49 -6.86 10.28
CA ASN A 88 9.02 -8.20 9.99
C ASN A 88 8.22 -9.01 8.96
N CYS A 89 7.10 -8.49 8.47
CA CYS A 89 6.30 -9.10 7.40
C CYS A 89 6.55 -8.41 6.05
N TYR A 90 6.07 -9.04 4.98
CA TYR A 90 6.28 -8.62 3.60
C TYR A 90 4.96 -8.39 2.89
N GLN A 91 4.86 -7.30 2.14
CA GLN A 91 3.70 -7.00 1.32
C GLN A 91 4.15 -6.38 -0.01
N MET A 92 3.54 -6.81 -1.10
CA MET A 92 3.80 -6.29 -2.43
C MET A 92 2.92 -5.07 -2.71
N TYR A 93 3.53 -4.04 -3.29
CA TYR A 93 2.90 -2.79 -3.68
C TYR A 93 3.04 -2.57 -5.18
N GLU A 94 2.04 -1.96 -5.80
CA GLU A 94 2.18 -1.35 -7.13
C GLU A 94 2.50 0.13 -6.95
N ILE A 95 3.50 0.62 -7.69
CA ILE A 95 4.05 1.97 -7.52
C ILE A 95 4.14 2.74 -8.83
N VAL A 96 3.94 4.06 -8.75
CA VAL A 96 4.32 5.02 -9.80
C VAL A 96 5.31 6.01 -9.21
N SER A 97 4.90 6.65 -8.11
CA SER A 97 5.71 7.43 -7.17
C SER A 97 5.36 6.96 -5.76
N GLU A 98 4.08 7.03 -5.42
CA GLU A 98 3.45 6.39 -4.27
C GLU A 98 2.96 4.98 -4.62
N GLY A 99 2.70 4.19 -3.59
CA GLY A 99 2.25 2.81 -3.74
C GLY A 99 0.95 2.51 -3.02
N THR A 100 0.17 1.61 -3.61
CA THR A 100 -0.95 0.94 -2.94
C THR A 100 -0.65 -0.56 -2.81
N PRO A 101 -1.13 -1.21 -1.74
CA PRO A 101 -0.87 -2.63 -1.54
C PRO A 101 -1.62 -3.44 -2.60
N PHE A 102 -0.89 -4.38 -3.18
CA PHE A 102 -1.39 -5.30 -4.21
C PHE A 102 -1.62 -6.70 -3.63
N SER A 103 -0.83 -7.10 -2.63
CA SER A 103 -0.96 -8.40 -1.98
C SER A 103 -1.44 -8.30 -0.53
N PRO A 104 -1.86 -9.42 0.07
CA PRO A 104 -1.90 -9.58 1.52
C PRO A 104 -0.51 -9.38 2.17
N VAL A 105 -0.50 -9.34 3.50
CA VAL A 105 0.72 -9.36 4.31
C VAL A 105 1.15 -10.80 4.55
N PHE A 106 2.42 -11.11 4.31
CA PHE A 106 3.02 -12.44 4.47
C PHE A 106 4.08 -12.45 5.55
N ASP A 107 4.18 -13.56 6.29
CA ASP A 107 5.16 -13.71 7.37
C ASP A 107 6.58 -13.98 6.82
N SER A 108 6.70 -14.35 5.54
CA SER A 108 7.99 -14.58 4.89
C SER A 108 7.98 -14.30 3.39
N LEU A 109 9.17 -14.02 2.84
CA LEU A 109 9.35 -13.90 1.37
C LEU A 109 8.99 -15.19 0.63
N LYS A 110 9.14 -16.36 1.25
CA LYS A 110 8.76 -17.63 0.64
C LYS A 110 7.24 -17.75 0.45
N GLU A 111 6.47 -17.31 1.44
CA GLU A 111 5.00 -17.28 1.32
C GLU A 111 4.56 -16.29 0.23
N LEU A 112 5.22 -15.14 0.12
CA LEU A 112 5.01 -14.20 -0.97
C LEU A 112 5.38 -14.82 -2.33
N GLU A 113 6.52 -15.51 -2.44
CA GLU A 113 6.94 -16.22 -3.65
C GLU A 113 5.90 -17.27 -4.09
N ASP A 114 5.46 -18.12 -3.16
CA ASP A 114 4.45 -19.14 -3.42
C ASP A 114 3.12 -18.51 -3.86
N TRP A 115 2.71 -17.39 -3.25
CA TRP A 115 1.53 -16.62 -3.66
C TRP A 115 1.69 -16.06 -5.08
N LEU A 116 2.83 -15.46 -5.41
CA LEU A 116 3.10 -14.92 -6.75
C LEU A 116 3.01 -16.00 -7.83
N ILE A 117 3.53 -17.20 -7.56
CA ILE A 117 3.42 -18.35 -8.46
C ILE A 117 1.95 -18.78 -8.58
N ASP A 118 1.20 -18.75 -7.49
CA ASP A 118 -0.20 -19.19 -7.51
C ASP A 118 -1.11 -18.24 -8.29
N THR A 119 -0.82 -16.93 -8.31
CA THR A 119 -1.52 -15.97 -9.18
C THR A 119 -1.40 -16.28 -10.67
N LYS A 120 -0.52 -17.23 -11.07
CA LYS A 120 -0.18 -17.63 -12.44
C LYS A 120 0.40 -16.50 -13.30
N VAL A 121 0.81 -15.40 -12.66
CA VAL A 121 1.47 -14.27 -13.33
C VAL A 121 2.97 -14.47 -13.40
N TYR A 122 3.54 -15.04 -12.34
CA TYR A 122 4.97 -15.21 -12.19
C TYR A 122 5.35 -16.67 -12.39
N THR A 123 6.40 -16.91 -13.16
CA THR A 123 7.14 -18.17 -13.07
C THR A 123 7.85 -18.24 -11.72
N ARG A 124 8.19 -19.44 -11.26
CA ARG A 124 8.98 -19.61 -10.04
C ARG A 124 10.29 -18.83 -10.06
N LYS A 125 10.95 -18.76 -11.22
CA LYS A 125 12.20 -18.01 -11.37
C LYS A 125 11.96 -16.51 -11.16
N GLU A 126 10.95 -15.93 -11.81
CA GLU A 126 10.63 -14.51 -11.69
C GLU A 126 10.14 -14.13 -10.29
N ALA A 127 9.31 -14.98 -9.67
CA ALA A 127 8.84 -14.76 -8.29
C ALA A 127 10.02 -14.73 -7.31
N ARG A 128 10.96 -15.65 -7.45
CA ARG A 128 12.17 -15.70 -6.63
C ARG A 128 13.07 -14.50 -6.87
N GLU A 129 13.33 -14.16 -8.13
CA GLU A 129 14.15 -12.99 -8.48
C GLU A 129 13.54 -11.70 -7.91
N PHE A 130 12.21 -11.53 -8.02
CA PHE A 130 11.51 -10.39 -7.42
C PHE A 130 11.62 -10.36 -5.88
N CYS A 131 11.52 -11.51 -5.22
CA CYS A 131 11.70 -11.60 -3.76
C CYS A 131 13.14 -11.32 -3.32
N GLU A 132 14.13 -11.64 -4.15
CA GLU A 132 15.55 -11.36 -3.90
C GLU A 132 15.90 -9.88 -4.15
N THR A 133 15.34 -9.25 -5.20
CA THR A 133 15.61 -7.85 -5.53
C THR A 133 14.73 -6.86 -4.77
N GLY A 134 13.52 -7.27 -4.37
CA GLY A 134 12.52 -6.41 -3.75
C GLY A 134 11.85 -5.41 -4.70
N TYR A 135 12.20 -5.41 -5.99
CA TYR A 135 11.68 -4.46 -6.98
C TYR A 135 11.63 -5.07 -8.39
N ALA A 136 10.57 -4.74 -9.13
CA ALA A 136 10.40 -5.07 -10.54
C ALA A 136 9.76 -3.91 -11.31
N PHE A 137 10.28 -3.59 -12.49
CA PHE A 137 9.67 -2.61 -13.39
C PHE A 137 8.52 -3.26 -14.18
N THR A 138 7.41 -2.53 -14.42
CA THR A 138 6.19 -3.08 -15.07
C THR A 138 6.34 -3.56 -16.53
N GLY A 139 7.55 -3.51 -17.10
CA GLY A 139 7.84 -4.10 -18.40
C GLY A 139 7.91 -5.64 -18.41
N SER A 140 7.89 -6.32 -17.26
CA SER A 140 8.13 -7.77 -17.14
C SER A 140 6.87 -8.64 -16.91
N GLY A 141 5.73 -8.32 -17.53
CA GLY A 141 4.51 -9.16 -17.50
C GLY A 141 3.37 -8.58 -16.66
N TYR A 142 2.22 -8.36 -17.30
CA TYR A 142 1.13 -7.51 -16.79
C TYR A 142 -0.06 -8.32 -16.22
N ILE A 143 -0.59 -7.89 -15.07
CA ILE A 143 -2.01 -8.00 -14.71
C ILE A 143 -2.41 -6.72 -13.94
N SER A 144 -3.54 -6.12 -14.32
CA SER A 144 -4.15 -4.93 -13.69
C SER A 144 -4.65 -5.18 -12.26
N VAL A 145 -4.64 -4.14 -11.41
CA VAL A 145 -5.28 -4.10 -10.06
C VAL A 145 -6.74 -4.53 -10.06
N ASP A 146 -7.43 -4.40 -11.19
CA ASP A 146 -8.84 -4.78 -11.33
C ASP A 146 -9.06 -6.26 -11.64
N SER A 147 -7.98 -7.04 -11.79
CA SER A 147 -8.10 -8.44 -12.18
C SER A 147 -8.89 -9.23 -11.13
N PRO A 148 -9.91 -9.97 -11.57
CA PRO A 148 -10.67 -10.86 -10.69
C PRO A 148 -9.80 -11.88 -9.94
N LEU A 149 -8.60 -12.18 -10.45
CA LEU A 149 -7.63 -13.10 -9.83
C LEU A 149 -6.93 -12.52 -8.59
N LEU A 150 -7.04 -11.21 -8.35
CA LEU A 150 -6.23 -10.47 -7.38
C LEU A 150 -7.06 -9.72 -6.34
N ARG A 151 -8.39 -9.79 -6.43
CA ARG A 151 -9.24 -9.27 -5.37
C ARG A 151 -9.03 -10.14 -4.14
N PRO A 152 -8.69 -9.59 -2.97
CA PRO A 152 -8.77 -10.36 -1.74
C PRO A 152 -10.21 -10.87 -1.65
N GLU A 153 -10.38 -12.19 -1.55
CA GLU A 153 -11.70 -12.73 -1.23
C GLU A 153 -12.13 -12.08 0.09
N THR A 154 -13.08 -11.16 0.01
CA THR A 154 -13.77 -10.66 1.18
C THR A 154 -14.32 -11.89 1.89
N LYS A 155 -13.83 -12.19 3.10
CA LYS A 155 -14.33 -13.26 3.97
C LYS A 155 -15.77 -13.00 4.46
N ASP A 156 -16.61 -12.33 3.67
CA ASP A 156 -17.97 -11.90 3.99
C ASP A 156 -19.01 -12.54 3.05
N LYS A 157 -18.83 -13.83 2.73
CA LYS A 157 -19.90 -14.63 2.10
C LYS A 157 -20.05 -16.01 2.76
N GLN A 158 -20.13 -16.04 4.09
CA GLN A 158 -20.75 -17.16 4.81
C GLN A 158 -21.63 -16.69 5.98
N THR A 159 -22.52 -15.70 5.74
CA THR A 159 -23.58 -15.37 6.72
C THR A 159 -24.87 -14.85 6.09
N ALA A 160 -25.21 -15.26 4.86
CA ALA A 160 -26.45 -14.81 4.20
C ALA A 160 -27.35 -15.94 3.66
N GLU A 161 -27.06 -17.21 3.95
CA GLU A 161 -27.96 -18.33 3.61
C GLU A 161 -28.26 -19.19 4.83
N GLN A 162 -28.99 -18.64 5.81
CA GLN A 162 -29.69 -19.48 6.80
C GLN A 162 -30.79 -18.76 7.58
N LYS A 163 -31.61 -17.91 6.95
CA LYS A 163 -32.89 -17.46 7.54
C LYS A 163 -33.98 -17.26 6.49
N ASN A 164 -34.46 -18.34 5.90
CA ASN A 164 -35.81 -18.31 5.31
C ASN A 164 -36.50 -19.69 5.32
N THR A 165 -36.75 -20.21 6.52
CA THR A 165 -37.77 -21.24 6.74
C THR A 165 -38.83 -20.69 7.68
N LYS A 166 -39.84 -20.03 7.10
CA LYS A 166 -41.09 -19.70 7.81
C LYS A 166 -41.81 -21.00 8.21
N PRO A 167 -42.23 -21.19 9.47
CA PRO A 167 -43.18 -22.24 9.80
C PRO A 167 -44.58 -21.79 9.38
N LYS A 168 -45.24 -22.60 8.52
CA LYS A 168 -46.68 -22.50 8.23
C LYS A 168 -47.47 -22.74 9.53
N LYS A 169 -48.17 -21.72 10.04
CA LYS A 169 -49.21 -21.92 11.05
C LYS A 169 -50.46 -22.51 10.39
N THR A 170 -50.68 -23.79 10.61
CA THR A 170 -51.95 -24.48 10.46
C THR A 170 -52.94 -23.97 11.53
N LYS A 171 -54.11 -23.48 11.12
CA LYS A 171 -55.27 -23.31 12.01
C LYS A 171 -56.25 -24.45 11.72
N SER A 172 -56.37 -25.39 12.65
CA SER A 172 -57.41 -26.43 12.68
C SER A 172 -58.38 -26.17 13.85
N LYS A 173 -59.65 -25.96 13.47
CA LYS A 173 -60.95 -26.41 14.06
C LYS A 173 -61.22 -26.45 15.58
N GLY A 174 -62.48 -26.10 15.92
CA GLY A 174 -63.27 -26.55 17.09
C GLY A 174 -64.05 -25.39 17.73
N LEU A 175 -65.33 -25.11 17.42
CA LEU A 175 -66.61 -25.80 17.67
C LEU A 175 -67.14 -25.74 19.13
N LYS A 176 -68.22 -24.93 19.31
CA LYS A 176 -69.37 -25.06 20.25
C LYS A 176 -69.18 -24.71 21.74
N PRO A 177 -70.26 -24.43 22.52
CA PRO A 177 -71.70 -24.75 22.33
C PRO A 177 -72.51 -23.72 21.53
#